data_AF-A0A9D5AHZ1-F1
#
_entry.id   AF-A0A9D5AHZ1-F1
#
_cell.length_a   1.000
_cell.length_b   1.000
_cell.length_c   1.000
_cell.angle_alpha   90.00
_cell.angle_beta   90.00
_cell.angle_gamma   90.00
#
_symmetry.space_group_name_H-M   'P 1'
#
loop_
_entity.id
_entity.type
_entity.pdbx_description
1 polymer ?
#
loop_
_entity_poly.entity_id
_entity_poly.type
_entity_poly.pdbx_seq_one_letter_code
_entity_poly.pdbx_strand_id
1 'polypeptide(L)'
;PTCLSYLRLCNPKPFFFVLNIATFIDPSTQALISLSLVMTYTTLTRGFAAVIFLIALYCGLDPFKHNPLQGFPDFEAHKINLPSWSEVPMDQDKHNLLQKSELMFVNQVHGPESIAFDPHGLGPYTGVADGRVLFWNGLSWTDFAYTSSNRSELCNPKASASPLSYVETEHICGRPLGLRFDKKTGDLYIADAYFGLMKVGPQGGLATSLATEAEGVPLRFTNDVDIDAEGNVYFTDSSTTYQRRNFNQLIFSGENSGRVLKYSPVTEETTVLARNLGFPNGISLSKDGSFFVFSEGLIGRLCKYWLKGDKAGTSEILAILPGFPDNVRVNEDGDFWVAIHCRRYMYSYINALFPKMRKAILKLPIPTRFHYLLHIGGRFHAVVVKYSPEGKLLQILEDNEGKVVKAVSEVEEKDGKLWMGSVLMPFVAVYHLT
;
A
#
# COMPACT_ATOMS: atom_id res chain seq x y z
N PRO A 1 -64.98 -7.63 -7.29
CA PRO A 1 -66.08 -7.36 -8.24
C PRO A 1 -65.97 -5.93 -8.80
N THR A 2 -65.27 -5.73 -9.91
CA THR A 2 -65.87 -5.41 -11.24
C THR A 2 -66.94 -4.30 -11.16
N CYS A 3 -66.93 -3.20 -11.93
CA CYS A 3 -66.34 -2.93 -13.24
C CYS A 3 -66.55 -1.43 -13.62
N LEU A 4 -65.70 -0.91 -14.52
CA LEU A 4 -65.98 0.06 -15.62
C LEU A 4 -66.52 1.47 -15.26
N SER A 5 -66.05 2.61 -15.77
CA SER A 5 -65.46 2.92 -17.08
C SER A 5 -65.09 4.42 -17.20
N TYR A 6 -64.31 4.75 -18.24
CA TYR A 6 -64.01 6.08 -18.85
C TYR A 6 -62.83 6.91 -18.32
N LEU A 7 -61.67 6.67 -18.95
CA LEU A 7 -60.58 7.64 -19.14
C LEU A 7 -60.24 7.68 -20.64
N ARG A 8 -60.31 8.86 -21.25
CA ARG A 8 -59.87 9.14 -22.62
C ARG A 8 -58.66 10.09 -22.59
N LEU A 9 -57.59 9.65 -23.29
CA LEU A 9 -56.58 10.42 -24.06
C LEU A 9 -55.53 11.23 -23.24
N CYS A 10 -54.19 11.15 -23.41
CA CYS A 10 -53.33 10.76 -24.54
C CYS A 10 -51.91 10.29 -24.09
N ASN A 11 -51.45 9.16 -24.65
CA ASN A 11 -50.10 8.67 -25.06
C ASN A 11 -48.78 9.02 -24.32
N PRO A 12 -47.93 7.99 -24.12
CA PRO A 12 -46.52 8.05 -24.47
C PRO A 12 -46.06 6.84 -25.33
N LYS A 13 -45.42 7.08 -26.48
CA LYS A 13 -44.60 6.08 -27.19
C LYS A 13 -43.35 6.76 -27.77
N PRO A 14 -42.15 6.16 -27.66
CA PRO A 14 -41.05 6.54 -28.52
C PRO A 14 -41.39 6.10 -29.96
N PHE A 15 -41.34 7.07 -30.87
CA PHE A 15 -41.54 6.88 -32.30
C PHE A 15 -40.44 5.98 -32.89
N PHE A 16 -40.74 4.69 -33.04
CA PHE A 16 -40.19 3.91 -34.15
C PHE A 16 -40.97 4.32 -35.40
N PHE A 17 -40.34 5.11 -36.29
CA PHE A 17 -40.81 5.27 -37.66
C PHE A 17 -40.49 3.97 -38.41
N VAL A 18 -41.34 2.95 -38.25
CA VAL A 18 -41.47 1.89 -39.26
C VAL A 18 -42.50 2.41 -40.25
N LEU A 19 -42.00 2.99 -41.35
CA LEU A 19 -42.83 3.34 -42.49
C LEU A 19 -43.58 2.06 -42.91
N ASN A 20 -44.91 2.11 -42.88
CA ASN A 20 -45.76 1.01 -43.29
C ASN A 20 -45.72 0.91 -44.83
N ILE A 21 -44.64 0.36 -45.38
CA ILE A 21 -44.51 -0.01 -46.81
C ILE A 21 -44.96 -1.47 -47.00
N ALA A 22 -45.97 -1.92 -46.27
CA ALA A 22 -46.47 -3.29 -46.41
C ALA A 22 -47.53 -3.45 -47.50
N THR A 23 -47.97 -2.37 -48.16
CA THR A 23 -49.06 -2.42 -49.15
C THR A 23 -48.63 -2.38 -50.63
N PHE A 24 -47.33 -2.29 -50.93
CA PHE A 24 -46.82 -2.30 -52.33
C PHE A 24 -45.49 -3.04 -52.50
N ILE A 25 -45.19 -4.03 -51.64
CA ILE A 25 -44.00 -4.87 -51.80
C ILE A 25 -44.47 -6.28 -52.18
N ASP A 26 -44.13 -6.71 -53.40
CA ASP A 26 -44.37 -8.06 -53.90
C ASP A 26 -43.85 -9.09 -52.87
N PRO A 27 -44.60 -10.17 -52.53
CA PRO A 27 -44.18 -11.21 -51.59
C PRO A 27 -42.74 -11.71 -51.74
N SER A 28 -42.18 -11.71 -52.97
CA SER A 28 -40.78 -12.04 -53.22
C SER A 28 -39.79 -11.09 -52.51
N THR A 29 -40.12 -9.80 -52.45
CA THR A 29 -39.27 -8.74 -51.90
C THR A 29 -39.40 -8.65 -50.37
N GLN A 30 -40.57 -8.96 -49.80
CA GLN A 30 -40.72 -9.14 -48.35
C GLN A 30 -39.92 -10.35 -47.82
N ALA A 31 -39.87 -11.45 -48.58
CA ALA A 31 -39.05 -12.60 -48.24
C ALA A 31 -37.55 -12.25 -48.25
N LEU A 32 -37.08 -11.49 -49.25
CA LEU A 32 -35.69 -11.03 -49.35
C LEU A 32 -35.26 -10.10 -48.20
N ILE A 33 -36.12 -9.16 -47.79
CA ILE A 33 -35.84 -8.26 -46.65
C ILE A 33 -35.80 -9.06 -45.34
N SER A 34 -36.72 -10.01 -45.15
CA SER A 34 -36.75 -10.89 -43.99
C SER A 34 -35.52 -11.81 -43.93
N LEU A 35 -35.12 -12.38 -45.07
CA LEU A 35 -33.91 -13.22 -45.18
C LEU A 35 -32.64 -12.39 -44.93
N SER A 36 -32.58 -11.16 -45.43
CA SER A 36 -31.46 -10.22 -45.20
C SER A 36 -31.35 -9.82 -43.73
N LEU A 37 -32.46 -9.53 -43.05
CA LEU A 37 -32.49 -9.26 -41.61
C LEU A 37 -32.08 -10.48 -40.78
N VAL A 38 -32.58 -11.67 -41.13
CA VAL A 38 -32.19 -12.94 -40.47
C VAL A 38 -30.71 -13.25 -40.72
N MET A 39 -30.19 -13.10 -41.94
CA MET A 39 -28.77 -13.29 -42.23
C MET A 39 -27.90 -12.25 -41.51
N THR A 40 -28.34 -11.00 -41.40
CA THR A 40 -27.60 -9.95 -40.68
C THR A 40 -27.59 -10.24 -39.17
N TYR A 41 -28.73 -10.61 -38.58
CA TYR A 41 -28.82 -11.02 -37.18
C TYR A 41 -28.00 -12.30 -36.89
N THR A 42 -28.01 -13.27 -37.79
CA THR A 42 -27.22 -14.51 -37.68
C THR A 42 -25.72 -14.24 -37.83
N THR A 43 -25.32 -13.34 -38.73
CA THR A 43 -23.92 -12.93 -38.91
C THR A 43 -23.43 -12.10 -37.71
N LEU A 44 -24.27 -11.21 -37.18
CA LEU A 44 -23.96 -10.41 -35.99
C LEU A 44 -23.84 -11.29 -34.74
N THR A 45 -24.73 -12.27 -34.56
CA THR A 45 -24.67 -13.24 -33.45
C THR A 45 -23.50 -14.21 -33.60
N ARG A 46 -23.15 -14.65 -34.81
CA ARG A 46 -21.94 -15.46 -35.07
C ARG A 46 -20.65 -14.66 -34.83
N GLY A 47 -20.61 -13.39 -35.25
CA GLY A 47 -19.50 -12.49 -34.96
C GLY A 47 -19.31 -12.25 -33.46
N PHE A 48 -20.42 -12.03 -32.74
CA PHE A 48 -20.40 -11.88 -31.29
C PHE A 48 -19.95 -13.16 -30.57
N ALA A 49 -20.44 -14.33 -31.00
CA ALA A 49 -20.00 -15.63 -30.47
C ALA A 49 -18.51 -15.89 -30.75
N ALA A 50 -18.00 -15.53 -31.93
CA ALA A 50 -16.58 -15.62 -32.26
C ALA A 50 -15.72 -14.72 -31.37
N VAL A 51 -16.15 -13.48 -31.11
CA VAL A 51 -15.46 -12.57 -30.19
C VAL A 51 -15.44 -13.14 -28.77
N ILE A 52 -16.57 -13.64 -28.26
CA ILE A 52 -16.62 -14.28 -26.94
C ILE A 52 -15.68 -15.49 -26.88
N PHE A 53 -15.68 -16.33 -27.92
CA PHE A 53 -14.79 -17.48 -28.00
C PHE A 53 -13.32 -17.07 -27.99
N LEU A 54 -12.93 -16.05 -28.75
CA LEU A 54 -11.56 -15.53 -28.77
C LEU A 54 -11.15 -14.94 -27.41
N ILE A 55 -12.05 -14.23 -26.72
CA ILE A 55 -11.82 -13.73 -25.36
C ILE A 55 -11.65 -14.89 -24.38
N ALA A 56 -12.53 -15.90 -24.43
CA ALA A 56 -12.44 -17.08 -23.58
C ALA A 56 -11.14 -17.86 -23.83
N LEU A 57 -10.74 -18.00 -25.09
CA LEU A 57 -9.48 -18.61 -25.49
C LEU A 57 -8.28 -17.82 -24.96
N TYR A 58 -8.29 -16.48 -25.08
CA TYR A 58 -7.25 -15.61 -24.50
C TYR A 58 -7.18 -15.75 -22.98
N CYS A 59 -8.33 -15.75 -22.29
CA CYS A 59 -8.40 -15.94 -20.84
C CYS A 59 -7.93 -17.32 -20.39
N GLY A 60 -8.21 -18.37 -21.16
CA GLY A 60 -7.78 -19.73 -20.86
C GLY A 60 -6.29 -19.97 -21.12
N LEU A 61 -5.76 -19.39 -22.20
CA LEU A 61 -4.36 -19.59 -22.60
C LEU A 61 -3.38 -18.65 -21.89
N ASP A 62 -3.81 -17.42 -21.56
CA ASP A 62 -2.98 -16.32 -21.06
C ASP A 62 -1.57 -16.30 -21.72
N PRO A 63 -1.50 -16.12 -23.05
CA PRO A 63 -0.27 -16.34 -23.82
C PRO A 63 0.86 -15.39 -23.42
N PHE A 64 0.53 -14.25 -22.79
CA PHE A 64 1.47 -13.24 -22.33
C PHE A 64 1.71 -13.28 -20.82
N LYS A 65 1.18 -14.28 -20.12
CA LYS A 65 1.47 -14.48 -18.69
C LYS A 65 1.05 -13.29 -17.83
N HIS A 66 -0.07 -12.67 -18.16
CA HIS A 66 -0.56 -11.47 -17.49
C HIS A 66 -1.25 -11.76 -16.15
N ASN A 67 -1.66 -13.01 -15.91
CA ASN A 67 -2.30 -13.43 -14.66
C ASN A 67 -1.37 -13.19 -13.44
N PRO A 68 -1.78 -12.35 -12.46
CA PRO A 68 -0.99 -12.06 -11.25
C PRO A 68 -0.68 -13.27 -10.36
N LEU A 69 -1.42 -14.37 -10.52
CA LEU A 69 -1.24 -15.61 -9.75
C LEU A 69 -0.26 -16.57 -10.43
N GLN A 70 0.26 -16.23 -11.60
CA GLN A 70 1.28 -17.05 -12.22
C GLN A 70 2.55 -17.07 -11.35
N GLY A 71 3.08 -18.26 -11.11
CA GLY A 71 4.21 -18.47 -10.19
C GLY A 71 3.80 -18.69 -8.73
N PHE A 72 2.50 -18.63 -8.42
CA PHE A 72 1.94 -18.85 -7.08
C PHE A 72 0.86 -19.95 -7.10
N PRO A 73 1.23 -21.21 -7.36
CA PRO A 73 0.27 -22.31 -7.46
C PRO A 73 -0.55 -22.51 -6.16
N ASP A 74 0.08 -22.24 -5.02
CA ASP A 74 -0.52 -22.36 -3.68
C ASP A 74 -1.22 -21.08 -3.22
N PHE A 75 -1.47 -20.13 -4.14
CA PHE A 75 -2.13 -18.87 -3.79
C PHE A 75 -3.54 -19.11 -3.25
N GLU A 76 -3.78 -18.65 -2.03
CA GLU A 76 -5.10 -18.61 -1.41
C GLU A 76 -5.56 -17.17 -1.19
N ALA A 77 -6.87 -16.96 -1.33
CA ALA A 77 -7.50 -15.70 -1.00
C ALA A 77 -8.28 -15.87 0.30
N HIS A 78 -7.90 -15.11 1.31
CA HIS A 78 -8.49 -15.10 2.64
C HIS A 78 -9.47 -13.94 2.78
N LYS A 79 -10.55 -14.16 3.55
CA LYS A 79 -11.49 -13.10 3.87
C LYS A 79 -10.81 -12.10 4.80
N ILE A 80 -10.90 -10.82 4.47
CA ILE A 80 -10.40 -9.74 5.34
C ILE A 80 -11.58 -9.21 6.15
N ASN A 81 -11.44 -9.18 7.47
CA ASN A 81 -12.45 -8.62 8.37
C ASN A 81 -12.30 -7.09 8.44
N LEU A 82 -12.76 -6.41 7.38
CA LEU A 82 -12.76 -4.96 7.32
C LEU A 82 -13.78 -4.36 8.31
N PRO A 83 -13.51 -3.15 8.85
CA PRO A 83 -14.54 -2.38 9.55
C PRO A 83 -15.71 -2.10 8.61
N SER A 84 -16.89 -1.87 9.18
CA SER A 84 -18.05 -1.50 8.37
C SER A 84 -17.78 -0.18 7.64
N TRP A 85 -18.33 -0.03 6.44
CA TRP A 85 -18.13 1.20 5.65
C TRP A 85 -18.55 2.47 6.41
N SER A 86 -19.55 2.37 7.29
CA SER A 86 -20.02 3.47 8.14
C SER A 86 -19.03 3.92 9.22
N GLU A 87 -18.06 3.08 9.59
CA GLU A 87 -17.02 3.40 10.58
C GLU A 87 -15.80 4.10 9.95
N VAL A 88 -15.70 4.12 8.62
CA VAL A 88 -14.57 4.74 7.92
C VAL A 88 -14.71 6.27 7.97
N PRO A 89 -13.67 7.01 8.42
CA PRO A 89 -13.70 8.46 8.40
C PRO A 89 -13.96 9.03 7.00
N MET A 90 -14.94 9.94 6.93
CA MET A 90 -15.35 10.62 5.69
C MET A 90 -14.63 11.95 5.47
N ASP A 91 -13.84 12.40 6.44
CA ASP A 91 -13.04 13.62 6.40
C ASP A 91 -12.13 13.64 5.16
N GLN A 92 -12.01 14.82 4.56
CA GLN A 92 -11.26 15.08 3.34
C GLN A 92 -10.59 16.43 3.43
N ASP A 93 -9.42 16.55 2.82
CA ASP A 93 -8.77 17.82 2.60
C ASP A 93 -9.34 18.48 1.33
N LYS A 94 -10.30 19.38 1.53
CA LYS A 94 -10.96 20.11 0.45
C LYS A 94 -10.01 21.04 -0.31
N HIS A 95 -8.86 21.36 0.25
CA HIS A 95 -7.90 22.31 -0.31
C HIS A 95 -6.71 21.63 -0.98
N ASN A 96 -6.61 20.30 -0.92
CA ASN A 96 -5.47 19.52 -1.42
C ASN A 96 -4.13 20.14 -0.99
N LEU A 97 -3.97 20.38 0.31
CA LEU A 97 -2.85 21.11 0.89
C LEU A 97 -1.49 20.48 0.55
N LEU A 98 -1.41 19.16 0.36
CA LEU A 98 -0.14 18.53 -0.05
C LEU A 98 0.32 18.95 -1.45
N GLN A 99 -0.55 19.55 -2.28
CA GLN A 99 -0.12 20.18 -3.54
C GLN A 99 0.81 21.40 -3.33
N LYS A 100 0.88 21.95 -2.11
CA LYS A 100 1.81 23.02 -1.75
C LYS A 100 3.19 22.51 -1.34
N SER A 101 3.42 21.20 -1.36
CA SER A 101 4.71 20.62 -0.96
C SER A 101 5.80 20.95 -1.97
N GLU A 102 7.02 21.15 -1.47
CA GLU A 102 8.23 21.22 -2.27
C GLU A 102 8.74 19.80 -2.55
N LEU A 103 9.11 19.51 -3.81
CA LEU A 103 9.75 18.24 -4.16
C LEU A 103 11.27 18.41 -4.09
N MET A 104 11.87 17.84 -3.05
CA MET A 104 13.31 17.85 -2.84
C MET A 104 13.96 16.61 -3.45
N PHE A 105 15.23 16.75 -3.88
CA PHE A 105 16.09 15.65 -4.33
C PHE A 105 15.54 14.85 -5.53
N VAL A 106 14.83 15.53 -6.43
CA VAL A 106 14.20 14.89 -7.60
C VAL A 106 15.22 14.14 -8.46
N ASN A 107 14.99 12.84 -8.62
CA ASN A 107 15.84 11.88 -9.32
C ASN A 107 17.26 11.70 -8.74
N GLN A 108 17.50 12.15 -7.51
CA GLN A 108 18.77 11.91 -6.80
C GLN A 108 18.68 10.70 -5.85
N VAL A 109 17.48 10.40 -5.36
CA VAL A 109 17.16 9.25 -4.51
C VAL A 109 16.01 8.47 -5.13
N HIS A 110 16.00 7.15 -4.97
CA HIS A 110 14.98 6.28 -5.55
C HIS A 110 14.27 5.49 -4.45
N GLY A 111 13.00 5.79 -4.24
CA GLY A 111 12.18 5.16 -3.22
C GLY A 111 12.64 5.48 -1.78
N PRO A 112 12.89 6.75 -1.41
CA PRO A 112 13.26 7.10 -0.03
C PRO A 112 12.06 6.83 0.88
N GLU A 113 11.99 5.66 1.52
CA GLU A 113 10.77 5.21 2.19
C GLU A 113 10.62 5.77 3.60
N SER A 114 11.66 5.60 4.42
CA SER A 114 11.78 6.22 5.74
C SER A 114 12.75 7.39 5.72
N ILE A 115 12.41 8.44 6.46
CA ILE A 115 13.17 9.66 6.70
C ILE A 115 13.49 9.73 8.18
N ALA A 116 14.78 9.73 8.51
CA ALA A 116 15.24 9.84 9.88
C ALA A 116 16.21 11.02 10.05
N PHE A 117 16.31 11.52 11.28
CA PHE A 117 17.30 12.50 11.68
C PHE A 117 18.06 12.00 12.89
N ASP A 118 19.36 12.24 12.90
CA ASP A 118 20.23 11.82 13.99
C ASP A 118 19.93 12.60 15.29
N PRO A 119 20.51 12.19 16.43
CA PRO A 119 20.29 12.89 17.71
C PRO A 119 20.78 14.35 17.73
N HIS A 120 21.68 14.74 16.83
CA HIS A 120 22.15 16.13 16.69
C HIS A 120 21.27 16.96 15.74
N GLY A 121 20.24 16.34 15.16
CA GLY A 121 19.34 16.96 14.20
C GLY A 121 19.90 17.01 12.77
N LEU A 122 20.99 16.33 12.46
CA LEU A 122 21.51 16.20 11.10
C LEU A 122 20.66 15.24 10.28
N GLY A 123 20.63 15.46 8.97
CA GLY A 123 19.91 14.64 8.01
C GLY A 123 19.32 15.48 6.86
N PRO A 124 18.36 14.91 6.12
CA PRO A 124 17.73 13.61 6.36
C PRO A 124 18.64 12.40 6.06
N TYR A 125 18.35 11.28 6.74
CA TYR A 125 18.81 9.93 6.40
C TYR A 125 17.65 9.16 5.75
N THR A 126 17.93 8.33 4.74
CA THR A 126 16.87 7.55 4.09
C THR A 126 17.36 6.25 3.46
N GLY A 127 16.52 5.21 3.52
CA GLY A 127 16.73 3.95 2.83
C GLY A 127 16.27 4.03 1.38
N VAL A 128 17.10 3.58 0.44
CA VAL A 128 16.80 3.64 -1.01
C VAL A 128 16.69 2.26 -1.64
N ALA A 129 16.08 2.23 -2.83
CA ALA A 129 15.71 1.00 -3.55
C ALA A 129 16.88 0.07 -3.90
N ASP A 130 18.11 0.57 -3.89
CA ASP A 130 19.31 -0.22 -4.15
C ASP A 130 19.97 -0.82 -2.89
N GLY A 131 19.32 -0.69 -1.73
CA GLY A 131 19.76 -1.31 -0.47
C GLY A 131 20.69 -0.47 0.40
N ARG A 132 21.00 0.76 -0.02
CA ARG A 132 21.77 1.72 0.79
C ARG A 132 20.88 2.49 1.76
N VAL A 133 21.49 2.98 2.83
CA VAL A 133 21.02 4.13 3.60
C VAL A 133 21.90 5.31 3.23
N LEU A 134 21.27 6.39 2.79
CA LEU A 134 21.95 7.63 2.40
C LEU A 134 21.77 8.70 3.48
N PHE A 135 22.73 9.61 3.56
CA PHE A 135 22.72 10.77 4.43
C PHE A 135 22.88 12.05 3.59
N TRP A 136 22.03 13.04 3.84
CA TRP A 136 22.18 14.37 3.24
C TRP A 136 22.98 15.28 4.18
N ASN A 137 24.17 15.70 3.75
CA ASN A 137 25.08 16.52 4.55
C ASN A 137 24.87 18.04 4.41
N GLY A 138 23.81 18.47 3.70
CA GLY A 138 23.56 19.87 3.35
C GLY A 138 24.00 20.26 1.92
N LEU A 139 24.89 19.48 1.30
CA LEU A 139 25.43 19.73 -0.05
C LEU A 139 25.14 18.59 -1.02
N SER A 140 25.29 17.35 -0.58
CA SER A 140 25.13 16.15 -1.40
C SER A 140 24.70 14.94 -0.57
N TRP A 141 24.15 13.94 -1.25
CA TRP A 141 23.94 12.61 -0.67
C TRP A 141 25.27 11.88 -0.53
N THR A 142 25.48 11.27 0.63
CA THR A 142 26.62 10.40 0.92
C THR A 142 26.13 9.04 1.37
N ASP A 143 26.86 8.00 1.02
CA ASP A 143 26.57 6.64 1.48
C ASP A 143 26.85 6.56 2.99
N PHE A 144 25.82 6.30 3.77
CA PHE A 144 25.94 6.14 5.22
C PHE A 144 26.08 4.66 5.59
N ALA A 145 25.16 3.82 5.14
CA ALA A 145 25.18 2.40 5.48
C ALA A 145 24.72 1.47 4.35
N TYR A 146 25.07 0.19 4.49
CA TYR A 146 24.66 -0.90 3.60
C TYR A 146 24.08 -2.04 4.43
N THR A 147 22.97 -2.65 3.98
CA THR A 147 22.38 -3.81 4.67
C THR A 147 22.88 -5.14 4.11
N SER A 148 23.19 -5.23 2.82
CA SER A 148 23.79 -6.44 2.24
C SER A 148 25.30 -6.48 2.43
N SER A 149 25.80 -7.56 3.05
CA SER A 149 27.24 -7.88 3.10
C SER A 149 27.78 -8.37 1.76
N ASN A 150 26.91 -8.90 0.88
CA ASN A 150 27.26 -9.44 -0.43
C ASN A 150 26.95 -8.46 -1.57
N ARG A 151 27.05 -7.15 -1.30
CA ARG A 151 26.81 -6.12 -2.31
C ARG A 151 27.80 -6.29 -3.47
N SER A 152 27.27 -6.32 -4.69
CA SER A 152 28.04 -6.41 -5.93
C SER A 152 27.63 -5.29 -6.90
N GLU A 153 28.24 -5.27 -8.09
CA GLU A 153 27.88 -4.33 -9.15
C GLU A 153 26.39 -4.37 -9.55
N LEU A 154 25.70 -5.49 -9.29
CA LEU A 154 24.25 -5.63 -9.50
C LEU A 154 23.42 -4.64 -8.66
N CYS A 155 23.96 -4.21 -7.53
CA CYS A 155 23.34 -3.26 -6.61
C CYS A 155 23.70 -1.80 -6.91
N ASN A 156 24.59 -1.55 -7.88
CA ASN A 156 24.99 -0.18 -8.19
C ASN A 156 23.80 0.62 -8.72
N PRO A 157 23.79 1.94 -8.46
CA PRO A 157 22.76 2.82 -9.01
C PRO A 157 22.70 2.71 -10.53
N LYS A 158 21.52 2.44 -11.06
CA LYS A 158 21.28 2.33 -12.51
C LYS A 158 20.94 3.71 -13.06
N ALA A 159 21.52 4.05 -14.21
CA ALA A 159 21.15 5.28 -14.91
C ALA A 159 19.67 5.24 -15.31
N SER A 160 18.94 6.33 -15.05
CA SER A 160 17.49 6.46 -15.34
C SER A 160 16.61 5.39 -14.66
N ALA A 161 17.03 4.89 -13.49
CA ALA A 161 16.24 3.92 -12.74
C ALA A 161 14.92 4.51 -12.23
N SER A 162 13.89 3.67 -12.18
CA SER A 162 12.76 3.90 -11.28
C SER A 162 12.95 3.04 -10.03
N PRO A 163 12.26 3.32 -8.90
CA PRO A 163 12.30 2.42 -7.75
C PRO A 163 11.95 0.97 -8.11
N LEU A 164 11.04 0.75 -9.07
CA LEU A 164 10.66 -0.58 -9.55
C LEU A 164 11.79 -1.33 -10.28
N SER A 165 12.82 -0.62 -10.76
CA SER A 165 13.96 -1.20 -11.48
C SER A 165 14.88 -2.04 -10.58
N TYR A 166 14.69 -1.98 -9.26
CA TYR A 166 15.50 -2.71 -8.28
C TYR A 166 14.78 -3.91 -7.66
N VAL A 167 13.46 -4.06 -7.84
CA VAL A 167 12.63 -5.09 -7.18
C VAL A 167 13.21 -6.50 -7.33
N GLU A 168 13.69 -6.85 -8.53
CA GLU A 168 14.29 -8.16 -8.80
C GLU A 168 15.61 -8.39 -8.05
N THR A 169 16.32 -7.32 -7.68
CA THR A 169 17.62 -7.37 -6.99
C THR A 169 17.54 -7.03 -5.51
N GLU A 170 16.42 -6.52 -5.00
CA GLU A 170 16.28 -6.11 -3.60
C GLU A 170 16.62 -7.25 -2.62
N HIS A 171 16.21 -8.48 -2.91
CA HIS A 171 16.54 -9.65 -2.08
C HIS A 171 18.03 -10.00 -1.99
N ILE A 172 18.87 -9.41 -2.85
CA ILE A 172 20.33 -9.55 -2.86
C ILE A 172 20.98 -8.30 -2.25
N CYS A 173 20.45 -7.13 -2.61
CA CYS A 173 21.05 -5.84 -2.28
C CYS A 173 20.58 -5.25 -0.94
N GLY A 174 19.44 -5.73 -0.45
CA GLY A 174 18.71 -5.17 0.68
C GLY A 174 17.66 -4.15 0.23
N ARG A 175 16.74 -3.86 1.15
CA ARG A 175 15.78 -2.77 1.02
C ARG A 175 15.43 -2.26 2.42
N PRO A 176 16.17 -1.25 2.93
CA PRO A 176 15.85 -0.59 4.19
C PRO A 176 14.54 0.19 4.05
N LEU A 177 13.50 -0.21 4.80
CA LEU A 177 12.17 0.41 4.76
C LEU A 177 11.94 1.33 5.98
N GLY A 178 12.42 0.93 7.15
CA GLY A 178 12.26 1.67 8.42
C GLY A 178 13.60 1.99 9.07
N LEU A 179 13.75 3.23 9.54
CA LEU A 179 14.99 3.75 10.13
C LEU A 179 14.72 4.44 11.46
N ARG A 180 15.43 4.04 12.52
CA ARG A 180 15.36 4.74 13.80
C ARG A 180 16.70 4.85 14.49
N PHE A 181 17.07 6.07 14.86
CA PHE A 181 18.24 6.31 15.72
C PHE A 181 17.88 6.08 17.18
N ASP A 182 18.72 5.32 17.87
CA ASP A 182 18.78 5.37 19.32
C ASP A 182 19.34 6.74 19.73
N LYS A 183 18.53 7.52 20.46
CA LYS A 183 18.87 8.87 20.88
C LYS A 183 20.04 8.92 21.87
N LYS A 184 20.35 7.82 22.56
CA LYS A 184 21.44 7.75 23.55
C LYS A 184 22.78 7.42 22.92
N THR A 185 22.80 6.43 22.03
CA THR A 185 24.05 5.89 21.45
C THR A 185 24.38 6.52 20.10
N GLY A 186 23.37 7.01 19.38
CA GLY A 186 23.50 7.40 17.97
C GLY A 186 23.57 6.21 17.01
N ASP A 187 23.37 4.98 17.49
CA ASP A 187 23.24 3.82 16.63
C ASP A 187 21.95 3.94 15.79
N LEU A 188 22.04 3.60 14.51
CA LEU A 188 20.90 3.52 13.61
C LEU A 188 20.41 2.07 13.52
N TYR A 189 19.18 1.84 13.94
CA TYR A 189 18.47 0.59 13.72
C TYR A 189 17.72 0.65 12.39
N ILE A 190 17.75 -0.48 11.69
CA ILE A 190 17.26 -0.61 10.32
C ILE A 190 16.35 -1.83 10.24
N ALA A 191 15.12 -1.61 9.82
CA ALA A 191 14.24 -2.67 9.34
C ALA A 191 14.48 -2.87 7.84
N ASP A 192 15.19 -3.94 7.48
CA ASP A 192 15.40 -4.33 6.09
C ASP A 192 14.38 -5.40 5.69
N ALA A 193 13.71 -5.17 4.55
CA ALA A 193 12.65 -6.03 4.06
C ALA A 193 13.07 -7.49 3.82
N TYR A 194 14.36 -7.75 3.62
CA TYR A 194 14.89 -9.08 3.31
C TYR A 194 15.89 -9.58 4.35
N PHE A 195 16.58 -8.68 5.05
CA PHE A 195 17.64 -9.04 5.99
C PHE A 195 17.25 -8.91 7.47
N GLY A 196 16.00 -8.57 7.78
CA GLY A 196 15.52 -8.58 9.16
C GLY A 196 15.78 -7.28 9.89
N LEU A 197 15.95 -7.38 11.21
CA LEU A 197 16.38 -6.26 12.05
C LEU A 197 17.90 -6.14 12.04
N MET A 198 18.40 -4.95 11.74
CA MET A 198 19.82 -4.66 11.66
C MET A 198 20.18 -3.39 12.44
N LYS A 199 21.48 -3.20 12.70
CA LYS A 199 22.02 -2.01 13.37
C LYS A 199 23.36 -1.58 12.79
N VAL A 200 23.58 -0.28 12.69
CA VAL A 200 24.88 0.31 12.32
C VAL A 200 25.23 1.43 13.30
N GLY A 201 26.50 1.59 13.63
CA GLY A 201 26.95 2.64 14.52
C GLY A 201 26.88 4.05 13.90
N PRO A 202 27.15 5.12 14.66
CA PRO A 202 27.05 6.50 14.20
C PRO A 202 28.02 6.87 13.07
N GLN A 203 29.05 6.03 12.83
CA GLN A 203 30.00 6.22 11.72
C GLN A 203 29.54 5.57 10.41
N GLY A 204 28.38 4.90 10.41
CA GLY A 204 27.89 4.19 9.24
C GLY A 204 28.68 2.92 8.93
N GLY A 205 28.63 2.47 7.67
CA GLY A 205 29.29 1.25 7.18
C GLY A 205 28.34 0.07 6.98
N LEU A 206 28.86 -1.14 7.06
CA LEU A 206 28.06 -2.35 6.94
C LEU A 206 27.23 -2.57 8.21
N ALA A 207 25.92 -2.68 8.06
CA ALA A 207 25.02 -2.96 9.17
C ALA A 207 25.22 -4.39 9.70
N THR A 208 25.17 -4.53 11.02
CA THR A 208 25.21 -5.81 11.73
C THR A 208 23.80 -6.38 11.84
N SER A 209 23.62 -7.65 11.49
CA SER A 209 22.34 -8.36 11.66
C SER A 209 22.06 -8.61 13.14
N LEU A 210 20.85 -8.29 13.60
CA LEU A 210 20.39 -8.54 14.98
C LEU A 210 19.37 -9.67 15.06
N ALA A 211 18.42 -9.72 14.13
CA ALA A 211 17.40 -10.75 14.11
C ALA A 211 16.93 -11.06 12.68
N THR A 212 16.89 -12.35 12.33
CA THR A 212 16.37 -12.85 11.04
C THR A 212 15.18 -13.78 11.21
N GLU A 213 14.85 -14.15 12.44
CA GLU A 213 13.72 -15.00 12.78
C GLU A 213 13.25 -14.71 14.21
N ALA A 214 12.05 -15.18 14.54
CA ALA A 214 11.56 -15.22 15.91
C ALA A 214 10.77 -16.49 16.12
N GLU A 215 11.05 -17.18 17.23
CA GLU A 215 10.40 -18.45 17.59
C GLU A 215 10.45 -19.49 16.46
N GLY A 216 11.59 -19.60 15.78
CA GLY A 216 11.80 -20.53 14.67
C GLY A 216 11.08 -20.18 13.37
N VAL A 217 10.42 -19.02 13.28
CA VAL A 217 9.75 -18.53 12.07
C VAL A 217 10.55 -17.37 11.47
N PRO A 218 11.13 -17.55 10.25
CA PRO A 218 11.90 -16.50 9.58
C PRO A 218 11.12 -15.21 9.36
N LEU A 219 11.80 -14.08 9.48
CA LEU A 219 11.30 -12.79 9.02
C LEU A 219 11.32 -12.80 7.49
N ARG A 220 10.22 -12.40 6.85
CA ARG A 220 10.14 -12.36 5.37
C ARG A 220 9.94 -10.97 4.83
N PHE A 221 9.38 -10.06 5.63
CA PHE A 221 9.07 -8.72 5.22
C PHE A 221 9.10 -7.77 6.42
N THR A 222 10.27 -7.54 6.99
CA THR A 222 10.48 -6.56 8.05
C THR A 222 10.23 -5.16 7.51
N ASN A 223 9.47 -4.32 8.22
CA ASN A 223 9.06 -3.03 7.64
C ASN A 223 9.52 -1.83 8.45
N ASP A 224 9.02 -1.69 9.67
CA ASP A 224 9.30 -0.51 10.48
C ASP A 224 9.84 -0.86 11.86
N VAL A 225 10.52 0.10 12.49
CA VAL A 225 11.22 -0.08 13.76
C VAL A 225 11.13 1.17 14.65
N ASP A 226 11.00 0.96 15.95
CA ASP A 226 11.16 2.00 16.97
C ASP A 226 11.88 1.47 18.22
N ILE A 227 12.42 2.36 19.05
CA ILE A 227 13.32 2.00 20.16
C ILE A 227 12.89 2.73 21.43
N ASP A 228 12.74 2.00 22.53
CA ASP A 228 12.39 2.60 23.82
C ASP A 228 13.61 3.18 24.56
N ALA A 229 13.34 3.88 25.66
CA ALA A 229 14.40 4.48 26.46
C ALA A 229 15.32 3.44 27.11
N GLU A 230 14.87 2.20 27.29
CA GLU A 230 15.64 1.09 27.83
C GLU A 230 16.49 0.38 26.75
N GLY A 231 16.34 0.76 25.47
CA GLY A 231 17.04 0.17 24.33
C GLY A 231 16.36 -1.07 23.77
N ASN A 232 15.16 -1.45 24.23
CA ASN A 232 14.39 -2.48 23.55
C ASN A 232 13.91 -1.97 22.20
N VAL A 233 13.94 -2.86 21.22
CA VAL A 233 13.63 -2.54 19.83
C VAL A 233 12.33 -3.21 19.45
N TYR A 234 11.36 -2.44 18.98
CA TYR A 234 10.06 -2.92 18.55
C TYR A 234 9.97 -2.78 17.04
N PHE A 235 9.55 -3.83 16.35
CA PHE A 235 9.52 -3.82 14.89
C PHE A 235 8.41 -4.70 14.32
N THR A 236 8.10 -4.49 13.04
CA THR A 236 7.04 -5.22 12.34
C THR A 236 7.63 -6.22 11.33
N ASP A 237 6.95 -7.36 11.18
CA ASP A 237 7.14 -8.31 10.09
C ASP A 237 5.81 -8.45 9.36
N SER A 238 5.71 -7.83 8.19
CA SER A 238 4.47 -7.62 7.46
C SER A 238 3.81 -8.92 6.96
N SER A 239 4.59 -9.99 6.78
CA SER A 239 4.13 -11.32 6.38
C SER A 239 5.20 -12.35 6.72
N THR A 240 4.79 -13.56 7.11
CA THR A 240 5.72 -14.71 7.22
C THR A 240 5.77 -15.55 5.95
N THR A 241 4.97 -15.20 4.94
CA THR A 241 4.81 -15.95 3.70
C THR A 241 5.42 -15.21 2.51
N TYR A 242 5.09 -13.93 2.33
CA TYR A 242 5.47 -13.13 1.17
C TYR A 242 6.60 -12.17 1.51
N GLN A 243 7.57 -12.05 0.59
CA GLN A 243 8.61 -11.02 0.64
C GLN A 243 8.12 -9.73 -0.02
N ARG A 244 8.87 -8.64 0.18
CA ARG A 244 8.61 -7.31 -0.41
C ARG A 244 8.41 -7.31 -1.93
N ARG A 245 9.20 -8.09 -2.70
CA ARG A 245 9.01 -8.23 -4.16
C ARG A 245 7.67 -8.85 -4.56
N ASN A 246 6.99 -9.53 -3.63
CA ASN A 246 5.69 -10.15 -3.82
C ASN A 246 4.57 -9.42 -3.05
N PHE A 247 4.76 -8.13 -2.73
CA PHE A 247 3.79 -7.36 -1.95
C PHE A 247 2.39 -7.34 -2.58
N ASN A 248 2.28 -7.35 -3.92
CA ASN A 248 0.98 -7.42 -4.58
C ASN A 248 0.25 -8.73 -4.23
N GLN A 249 0.96 -9.87 -4.23
CA GLN A 249 0.39 -11.16 -3.85
C GLN A 249 0.01 -11.20 -2.37
N LEU A 250 0.79 -10.56 -1.50
CA LEU A 250 0.40 -10.33 -0.10
C LEU A 250 -0.96 -9.60 -0.04
N ILE A 251 -1.08 -8.43 -0.69
CA ILE A 251 -2.32 -7.65 -0.68
C ILE A 251 -3.50 -8.44 -1.28
N PHE A 252 -3.27 -9.15 -2.37
CA PHE A 252 -4.29 -9.93 -3.07
C PHE A 252 -4.71 -11.20 -2.32
N SER A 253 -3.79 -11.84 -1.60
CA SER A 253 -4.13 -13.00 -0.77
C SER A 253 -4.99 -12.56 0.40
N GLY A 254 -4.75 -11.37 0.97
CA GLY A 254 -5.44 -10.91 2.18
C GLY A 254 -5.13 -11.77 3.40
N GLU A 255 -4.00 -12.48 3.36
CA GLU A 255 -3.47 -13.24 4.49
C GLU A 255 -3.10 -12.32 5.65
N ASN A 256 -3.07 -12.87 6.86
CA ASN A 256 -2.85 -12.12 8.09
C ASN A 256 -1.76 -12.73 8.95
N SER A 257 -0.72 -13.32 8.38
CA SER A 257 0.39 -13.97 9.09
C SER A 257 1.37 -12.98 9.75
N GLY A 258 1.18 -11.68 9.54
CA GLY A 258 2.07 -10.63 10.04
C GLY A 258 2.16 -10.57 11.57
N ARG A 259 3.26 -9.98 12.04
CA ARG A 259 3.66 -9.95 13.46
C ARG A 259 4.19 -8.58 13.89
N VAL A 260 4.05 -8.29 15.19
CA VAL A 260 4.83 -7.25 15.88
C VAL A 260 5.77 -7.96 16.85
N LEU A 261 7.03 -7.54 16.85
CA LEU A 261 8.13 -8.20 17.57
C LEU A 261 8.86 -7.23 18.47
N LYS A 262 9.54 -7.79 19.48
CA LYS A 262 10.46 -7.09 20.36
C LYS A 262 11.81 -7.80 20.34
N TYR A 263 12.88 -7.07 20.08
CA TYR A 263 14.26 -7.49 20.29
C TYR A 263 14.83 -6.83 21.55
N SER A 264 15.47 -7.63 22.39
CA SER A 264 16.17 -7.17 23.59
C SER A 264 17.68 -7.20 23.34
N PRO A 265 18.39 -6.06 23.35
CA PRO A 265 19.85 -6.07 23.17
C PRO A 265 20.60 -6.67 24.37
N VAL A 266 19.94 -6.85 25.52
CA VAL A 266 20.55 -7.43 26.72
C VAL A 266 20.57 -8.95 26.66
N THR A 267 19.48 -9.55 26.18
CA THR A 267 19.34 -11.02 26.07
C THR A 267 19.63 -11.52 24.67
N GLU A 268 19.71 -10.62 23.68
CA GLU A 268 19.79 -10.91 22.25
C GLU A 268 18.62 -11.76 21.73
N GLU A 269 17.49 -11.75 22.45
CA GLU A 269 16.30 -12.52 22.10
C GLU A 269 15.28 -11.68 21.35
N THR A 270 14.61 -12.32 20.36
CA THR A 270 13.45 -11.76 19.66
C THR A 270 12.19 -12.49 20.08
N THR A 271 11.20 -11.75 20.57
CA THR A 271 9.90 -12.26 21.03
C THR A 271 8.77 -11.68 20.20
N VAL A 272 7.72 -12.46 19.97
CA VAL A 272 6.54 -11.96 19.23
C VAL A 272 5.50 -11.43 20.21
N LEU A 273 5.16 -10.15 20.08
CA LEU A 273 4.19 -9.47 20.94
C LEU A 273 2.75 -9.59 20.42
N ALA A 274 2.57 -9.58 19.10
CA ALA A 274 1.28 -9.70 18.44
C ALA A 274 1.39 -10.52 17.15
N ARG A 275 0.33 -11.27 16.83
CA ARG A 275 0.26 -12.23 15.72
C ARG A 275 -1.06 -12.11 14.98
N ASN A 276 -1.13 -12.79 13.84
CA ASN A 276 -2.34 -12.90 13.03
C ASN A 276 -2.80 -11.52 12.50
N LEU A 277 -1.83 -10.64 12.21
CA LEU A 277 -2.05 -9.26 11.80
C LEU A 277 -2.07 -9.12 10.27
N GLY A 278 -2.99 -8.30 9.78
CA GLY A 278 -3.12 -8.01 8.35
C GLY A 278 -2.14 -6.93 7.90
N PHE A 279 -0.97 -7.36 7.42
CA PHE A 279 0.08 -6.47 6.89
C PHE A 279 0.49 -5.38 7.89
N PRO A 280 1.03 -5.73 9.08
CA PRO A 280 1.56 -4.75 10.01
C PRO A 280 2.73 -4.01 9.36
N ASN A 281 2.65 -2.69 9.33
CA ASN A 281 3.54 -1.85 8.53
C ASN A 281 4.35 -0.91 9.42
N GLY A 282 3.88 0.32 9.65
CA GLY A 282 4.49 1.25 10.60
C GLY A 282 4.37 0.86 12.07
N ILE A 283 5.34 1.31 12.88
CA ILE A 283 5.32 1.25 14.35
C ILE A 283 5.92 2.53 14.95
N SER A 284 5.32 3.03 16.04
CA SER A 284 5.89 4.16 16.78
C SER A 284 5.52 4.13 18.25
N LEU A 285 6.49 4.38 19.11
CA LEU A 285 6.29 4.53 20.55
C LEU A 285 5.51 5.81 20.86
N SER A 286 4.69 5.75 21.89
CA SER A 286 4.13 6.94 22.52
C SER A 286 5.23 7.79 23.14
N LYS A 287 5.00 9.10 23.23
CA LYS A 287 5.95 10.06 23.80
C LYS A 287 6.36 9.71 25.24
N ASP A 288 5.47 9.14 26.03
CA ASP A 288 5.75 8.73 27.43
C ASP A 288 6.26 7.29 27.55
N GLY A 289 6.34 6.54 26.45
CA GLY A 289 6.75 5.15 26.41
C GLY A 289 5.83 4.20 27.17
N SER A 290 4.56 4.56 27.37
CA SER A 290 3.57 3.70 28.05
C SER A 290 2.91 2.69 27.11
N PHE A 291 2.90 2.98 25.81
CA PHE A 291 2.43 2.11 24.73
C PHE A 291 3.19 2.38 23.43
N PHE A 292 3.00 1.53 22.42
CA PHE A 292 3.29 1.88 21.03
C PHE A 292 2.03 1.73 20.18
N VAL A 293 2.02 2.38 19.02
CA VAL A 293 1.01 2.17 17.98
C VAL A 293 1.64 1.45 16.79
N PHE A 294 0.85 0.66 16.10
CA PHE A 294 1.25 0.05 14.83
C PHE A 294 0.11 0.05 13.82
N SER A 295 0.47 0.16 12.55
CA SER A 295 -0.44 0.19 11.41
C SER A 295 -0.80 -1.24 10.99
N GLU A 296 -2.09 -1.58 10.86
CA GLU A 296 -2.52 -2.77 10.12
C GLU A 296 -2.99 -2.37 8.72
N GLY A 297 -2.08 -2.51 7.75
CA GLY A 297 -2.21 -2.00 6.39
C GLY A 297 -3.40 -2.61 5.64
N LEU A 298 -3.62 -3.93 5.71
CA LEU A 298 -4.73 -4.58 4.99
C LEU A 298 -6.11 -4.22 5.54
N ILE A 299 -6.19 -4.01 6.86
CA ILE A 299 -7.45 -3.71 7.54
C ILE A 299 -7.73 -2.22 7.48
N GLY A 300 -6.72 -1.37 7.49
CA GLY A 300 -6.81 0.09 7.47
C GLY A 300 -7.10 0.70 8.85
N ARG A 301 -6.32 0.32 9.87
CA ARG A 301 -6.49 0.79 11.24
C ARG A 301 -5.15 0.99 11.95
N LEU A 302 -5.15 1.84 12.98
CA LEU A 302 -4.10 1.87 14.00
C LEU A 302 -4.50 1.01 15.19
N CYS A 303 -3.56 0.22 15.67
CA CYS A 303 -3.68 -0.57 16.88
C CYS A 303 -2.72 -0.01 17.94
N LYS A 304 -3.16 0.03 19.19
CA LYS A 304 -2.37 0.41 20.36
C LYS A 304 -1.98 -0.86 21.11
N TYR A 305 -0.71 -0.97 21.51
CA TYR A 305 -0.20 -2.04 22.36
C TYR A 305 0.38 -1.46 23.64
N TRP A 306 -0.18 -1.85 24.78
CA TRP A 306 0.21 -1.34 26.09
C TRP A 306 1.52 -1.98 26.56
N LEU A 307 2.51 -1.15 26.89
CA LEU A 307 3.80 -1.58 27.44
C LEU A 307 3.82 -1.51 28.97
N LYS A 308 3.05 -0.57 29.55
CA LYS A 308 3.02 -0.27 30.99
C LYS A 308 1.58 -0.22 31.51
N GLY A 309 1.43 -0.29 32.83
CA GLY A 309 0.14 -0.22 33.53
C GLY A 309 -0.66 -1.52 33.51
N ASP A 310 -1.90 -1.48 34.00
CA ASP A 310 -2.76 -2.66 34.20
C ASP A 310 -3.11 -3.41 32.90
N LYS A 311 -3.01 -2.73 31.77
CA LYS A 311 -3.25 -3.29 30.43
C LYS A 311 -1.98 -3.81 29.76
N ALA A 312 -0.81 -3.76 30.39
CA ALA A 312 0.46 -4.15 29.78
C ALA A 312 0.39 -5.55 29.13
N GLY A 313 0.89 -5.67 27.90
CA GLY A 313 0.85 -6.90 27.12
C GLY A 313 -0.42 -7.09 26.29
N THR A 314 -1.39 -6.18 26.36
CA THR A 314 -2.64 -6.23 25.59
C THR A 314 -2.66 -5.21 24.45
N SER A 315 -3.54 -5.42 23.47
CA SER A 315 -3.76 -4.50 22.37
C SER A 315 -5.24 -4.14 22.18
N GLU A 316 -5.47 -2.92 21.67
CA GLU A 316 -6.80 -2.42 21.32
C GLU A 316 -6.74 -1.57 20.05
N ILE A 317 -7.88 -1.41 19.37
CA ILE A 317 -7.97 -0.54 18.20
C ILE A 317 -7.91 0.91 18.69
N LEU A 318 -6.96 1.68 18.17
CA LEU A 318 -6.86 3.11 18.45
C LEU A 318 -7.78 3.91 17.52
N ALA A 319 -7.70 3.65 16.21
CA ALA A 319 -8.48 4.37 15.22
C ALA A 319 -8.72 3.54 13.95
N ILE A 320 -9.91 3.68 13.37
CA ILE A 320 -10.17 3.27 11.98
C ILE A 320 -9.72 4.41 11.05
N LEU A 321 -8.99 4.06 10.00
CA LEU A 321 -8.36 5.03 9.10
C LEU A 321 -9.15 5.17 7.78
N PRO A 322 -9.06 6.36 7.13
CA PRO A 322 -9.73 6.61 5.83
C PRO A 322 -9.18 5.77 4.67
N GLY A 323 -8.05 5.10 4.87
CA GLY A 323 -7.30 4.36 3.87
C GLY A 323 -6.47 3.23 4.46
N PHE A 324 -5.54 2.73 3.67
CA PHE A 324 -4.59 1.69 4.07
C PHE A 324 -3.27 2.35 4.52
N PRO A 325 -2.91 2.26 5.81
CA PRO A 325 -1.75 2.93 6.37
C PRO A 325 -0.44 2.26 5.98
N ASP A 326 0.60 3.09 5.96
CA ASP A 326 1.99 2.72 5.79
C ASP A 326 2.72 3.01 7.13
N ASN A 327 3.76 3.86 7.16
CA ASN A 327 4.45 4.22 8.40
C ASN A 327 3.67 5.21 9.28
N VAL A 328 3.97 5.16 10.58
CA VAL A 328 3.42 6.05 11.62
C VAL A 328 4.56 6.65 12.44
N ARG A 329 4.46 7.93 12.79
CA ARG A 329 5.48 8.67 13.55
C ARG A 329 4.83 9.55 14.61
N VAL A 330 5.31 9.42 15.84
CA VAL A 330 4.95 10.35 16.92
C VAL A 330 5.64 11.70 16.70
N ASN A 331 4.92 12.79 16.91
CA ASN A 331 5.47 14.14 16.88
C ASN A 331 5.83 14.64 18.29
N GLU A 332 6.40 15.84 18.37
CA GLU A 332 6.78 16.45 19.65
C GLU A 332 5.58 16.73 20.58
N ASP A 333 4.35 16.82 20.08
CA ASP A 333 3.15 16.96 20.91
C ASP A 333 2.67 15.62 21.49
N GLY A 334 3.18 14.50 20.96
CA GLY A 334 2.72 13.14 21.26
C GLY A 334 1.60 12.65 20.34
N ASP A 335 1.23 13.44 19.32
CA ASP A 335 0.29 13.03 18.28
C ASP A 335 0.99 12.14 17.24
N PHE A 336 0.21 11.33 16.52
CA PHE A 336 0.71 10.40 15.52
C PHE A 336 0.39 10.88 14.11
N TRP A 337 1.42 11.18 13.33
CA TRP A 337 1.30 11.30 11.89
C TRP A 337 1.34 9.92 11.24
N VAL A 338 0.43 9.68 10.31
CA VAL A 338 0.32 8.41 9.58
C VAL A 338 0.30 8.69 8.09
N ALA A 339 1.21 8.04 7.37
CA ALA A 339 1.16 7.98 5.92
C ALA A 339 0.07 6.99 5.49
N ILE A 340 -0.80 7.40 4.58
CA ILE A 340 -1.85 6.55 4.03
C ILE A 340 -1.53 6.32 2.55
N HIS A 341 -1.26 5.06 2.21
CA HIS A 341 -0.87 4.65 0.87
C HIS A 341 -1.93 5.01 -0.18
N CYS A 342 -3.20 4.76 0.15
CA CYS A 342 -4.35 5.20 -0.63
C CYS A 342 -5.63 5.15 0.21
N ARG A 343 -6.66 5.89 -0.21
CA ARG A 343 -8.00 5.80 0.39
C ARG A 343 -8.67 4.45 0.11
N ARG A 344 -9.68 4.13 0.90
CA ARG A 344 -10.55 2.97 0.65
C ARG A 344 -11.47 3.24 -0.53
N TYR A 345 -11.55 2.28 -1.45
CA TYR A 345 -12.49 2.32 -2.56
C TYR A 345 -13.43 1.12 -2.49
N MET A 346 -14.62 1.27 -3.08
CA MET A 346 -15.61 0.20 -3.10
C MET A 346 -15.07 -1.08 -3.76
N TYR A 347 -14.22 -0.93 -4.78
CA TYR A 347 -13.56 -2.06 -5.42
C TYR A 347 -12.69 -2.86 -4.43
N SER A 348 -11.80 -2.21 -3.67
CA SER A 348 -10.95 -2.89 -2.69
C SER A 348 -11.77 -3.47 -1.52
N TYR A 349 -12.82 -2.76 -1.09
CA TYR A 349 -13.73 -3.22 -0.04
C TYR A 349 -14.50 -4.50 -0.42
N ILE A 350 -15.12 -4.54 -1.60
CA ILE A 350 -15.85 -5.74 -2.08
C ILE A 350 -14.88 -6.91 -2.27
N ASN A 351 -13.70 -6.67 -2.86
CA ASN A 351 -12.69 -7.71 -3.05
C ASN A 351 -12.19 -8.29 -1.72
N ALA A 352 -12.12 -7.48 -0.67
CA ALA A 352 -11.74 -7.92 0.68
C ALA A 352 -12.79 -8.82 1.34
N LEU A 353 -14.08 -8.54 1.12
CA LEU A 353 -15.20 -9.31 1.68
C LEU A 353 -15.47 -10.63 0.96
N PHE A 354 -15.20 -10.70 -0.35
CA PHE A 354 -15.53 -11.85 -1.20
C PHE A 354 -14.27 -12.49 -1.82
N PRO A 355 -13.49 -13.28 -1.05
CA PRO A 355 -12.20 -13.83 -1.49
C PRO A 355 -12.30 -14.75 -2.72
N LYS A 356 -13.38 -15.54 -2.85
CA LYS A 356 -13.60 -16.39 -4.05
C LYS A 356 -13.75 -15.56 -5.31
N MET A 357 -14.47 -14.43 -5.23
CA MET A 357 -14.63 -13.49 -6.32
C MET A 357 -13.30 -12.81 -6.64
N ARG A 358 -12.57 -12.33 -5.62
CA ARG A 358 -11.23 -11.75 -5.77
C ARG A 358 -10.29 -12.72 -6.48
N LYS A 359 -10.22 -13.99 -6.05
CA LYS A 359 -9.41 -15.03 -6.70
C LYS A 359 -9.83 -15.27 -8.16
N ALA A 360 -11.13 -15.24 -8.46
CA ALA A 360 -11.61 -15.39 -9.85
C ALA A 360 -11.21 -14.19 -10.73
N ILE A 361 -11.32 -12.97 -10.22
CA ILE A 361 -10.89 -11.74 -10.91
C ILE A 361 -9.38 -11.78 -11.18
N LEU A 362 -8.58 -12.21 -10.20
CA LEU A 362 -7.13 -12.31 -10.33
C LEU A 362 -6.68 -13.43 -11.27
N LYS A 363 -7.53 -14.40 -11.63
CA LYS A 363 -7.19 -15.41 -12.64
C LYS A 363 -7.31 -14.92 -14.07
N LEU A 364 -7.94 -13.76 -14.29
CA LEU A 364 -8.06 -13.18 -15.61
C LEU A 364 -6.67 -12.70 -16.09
N PRO A 365 -6.41 -12.70 -17.41
CA PRO A 365 -5.14 -12.24 -18.01
C PRO A 365 -5.03 -10.71 -17.99
N ILE A 366 -5.19 -10.10 -16.81
CA ILE A 366 -5.10 -8.66 -16.57
C ILE A 366 -3.79 -8.41 -15.81
N PRO A 367 -2.85 -7.63 -16.37
CA PRO A 367 -1.58 -7.37 -15.71
C PRO A 367 -1.73 -6.81 -14.28
N THR A 368 -0.87 -7.24 -13.36
CA THR A 368 -0.84 -6.84 -11.95
C THR A 368 -0.98 -5.32 -11.74
N ARG A 369 -0.32 -4.51 -12.59
CA ARG A 369 -0.39 -3.03 -12.52
C ARG A 369 -1.83 -2.49 -12.61
N PHE A 370 -2.72 -3.13 -13.37
CA PHE A 370 -4.10 -2.68 -13.51
C PHE A 370 -4.94 -3.09 -12.32
N HIS A 371 -4.74 -4.31 -11.78
CA HIS A 371 -5.36 -4.71 -10.52
C HIS A 371 -4.96 -3.77 -9.38
N TYR A 372 -3.66 -3.44 -9.31
CA TYR A 372 -3.14 -2.48 -8.35
C TYR A 372 -3.75 -1.09 -8.55
N LEU A 373 -3.82 -0.59 -9.79
CA LEU A 373 -4.43 0.70 -10.09
C LEU A 373 -5.91 0.76 -9.69
N LEU A 374 -6.68 -0.31 -9.94
CA LEU A 374 -8.08 -0.42 -9.49
C LEU A 374 -8.18 -0.47 -7.96
N HIS A 375 -7.25 -1.14 -7.30
CA HIS A 375 -7.20 -1.23 -5.84
C HIS A 375 -7.01 0.14 -5.19
N ILE A 376 -6.16 0.99 -5.77
CA ILE A 376 -5.88 2.35 -5.28
C ILE A 376 -6.83 3.43 -5.85
N GLY A 377 -7.92 3.05 -6.54
CA GLY A 377 -8.93 3.99 -7.02
C GLY A 377 -8.64 4.68 -8.35
N GLY A 378 -7.79 4.08 -9.18
CA GLY A 378 -7.56 4.50 -10.56
C GLY A 378 -6.40 5.47 -10.75
N ARG A 379 -5.83 6.03 -9.67
CA ARG A 379 -4.68 6.93 -9.73
C ARG A 379 -3.91 6.96 -8.40
N PHE A 380 -2.64 7.30 -8.53
CA PHE A 380 -1.80 7.69 -7.40
C PHE A 380 -2.27 9.00 -6.79
N HIS A 381 -2.33 9.06 -5.47
CA HIS A 381 -2.68 10.20 -4.64
C HIS A 381 -2.02 10.04 -3.28
N ALA A 382 -1.82 11.13 -2.55
CA ALA A 382 -1.23 11.10 -1.21
C ALA A 382 -2.24 11.53 -0.16
N VAL A 383 -2.23 10.84 0.97
CA VAL A 383 -3.03 11.17 2.14
C VAL A 383 -2.13 11.03 3.38
N VAL A 384 -2.12 12.08 4.20
CA VAL A 384 -1.41 12.12 5.48
C VAL A 384 -2.42 12.53 6.54
N VAL A 385 -2.45 11.81 7.65
CA VAL A 385 -3.42 12.05 8.74
C VAL A 385 -2.72 12.16 10.08
N LYS A 386 -3.22 13.03 10.96
CA LYS A 386 -2.74 13.20 12.33
C LYS A 386 -3.80 12.72 13.31
N TYR A 387 -3.41 11.86 14.24
CA TYR A 387 -4.28 11.32 15.29
C TYR A 387 -3.73 11.62 16.68
N SER A 388 -4.62 11.91 17.64
CA SER A 388 -4.23 12.04 19.05
C SER A 388 -3.92 10.67 19.69
N PRO A 389 -3.26 10.64 20.86
CA PRO A 389 -3.07 9.42 21.66
C PRO A 389 -4.35 8.67 22.01
N GLU A 390 -5.50 9.33 21.99
CA GLU A 390 -6.83 8.78 22.25
C GLU A 390 -7.54 8.29 20.97
N GLY A 391 -6.92 8.44 19.80
CA GLY A 391 -7.46 7.99 18.52
C GLY A 391 -8.39 8.98 17.84
N LYS A 392 -8.36 10.26 18.25
CA LYS A 392 -9.12 11.31 17.58
C LYS A 392 -8.38 11.79 16.33
N LEU A 393 -9.05 11.82 15.17
CA LEU A 393 -8.52 12.48 13.97
C LEU A 393 -8.41 13.99 14.21
N LEU A 394 -7.21 14.53 14.13
CA LEU A 394 -6.90 15.94 14.34
C LEU A 394 -6.75 16.69 13.02
N GLN A 395 -6.15 16.05 12.02
CA GLN A 395 -5.86 16.69 10.74
C GLN A 395 -5.80 15.67 9.61
N ILE A 396 -6.23 16.09 8.42
CA ILE A 396 -6.03 15.37 7.16
C ILE A 396 -5.43 16.33 6.14
N LEU A 397 -4.39 15.87 5.45
CA LEU A 397 -3.71 16.57 4.37
C LEU A 397 -3.70 15.64 3.15
N GLU A 398 -4.11 16.15 1.99
CA GLU A 398 -4.19 15.32 0.77
C GLU A 398 -3.62 16.00 -0.46
N ASP A 399 -3.23 15.17 -1.43
CA ASP A 399 -3.20 15.52 -2.84
C ASP A 399 -4.02 14.46 -3.59
N ASN A 400 -5.35 14.64 -3.57
CA ASN A 400 -6.31 13.67 -4.12
C ASN A 400 -6.19 13.49 -5.64
N GLU A 401 -5.59 14.47 -6.31
CA GLU A 401 -5.35 14.43 -7.75
C GLU A 401 -3.98 13.81 -8.10
N GLY A 402 -3.07 13.69 -7.13
CA GLY A 402 -1.70 13.24 -7.33
C GLY A 402 -0.90 14.17 -8.23
N LYS A 403 -1.13 15.50 -8.13
CA LYS A 403 -0.45 16.49 -8.97
C LYS A 403 1.02 16.67 -8.59
N VAL A 404 1.30 16.72 -7.29
CA VAL A 404 2.61 16.98 -6.70
C VAL A 404 3.05 15.77 -5.89
N VAL A 405 2.32 15.42 -4.83
CA VAL A 405 2.63 14.27 -3.98
C VAL A 405 1.77 13.09 -4.41
N LYS A 406 2.37 12.15 -5.13
CA LYS A 406 1.67 11.03 -5.77
C LYS A 406 1.51 9.81 -4.87
N ALA A 407 2.43 9.61 -3.93
CA ALA A 407 2.38 8.51 -2.99
C ALA A 407 3.20 8.91 -1.76
N VAL A 408 2.78 8.47 -0.59
CA VAL A 408 3.49 8.69 0.67
C VAL A 408 3.54 7.36 1.42
N SER A 409 4.72 7.02 1.93
CA SER A 409 4.96 5.83 2.76
C SER A 409 5.36 6.20 4.18
N GLU A 410 5.89 7.40 4.38
CA GLU A 410 6.22 7.92 5.71
C GLU A 410 6.01 9.43 5.76
N VAL A 411 5.77 9.93 6.96
CA VAL A 411 5.78 11.36 7.28
C VAL A 411 6.49 11.55 8.62
N GLU A 412 7.59 12.29 8.61
CA GLU A 412 8.33 12.70 9.82
C GLU A 412 8.15 14.21 10.01
N GLU A 413 7.65 14.63 11.18
CA GLU A 413 7.55 16.04 11.54
C GLU A 413 8.86 16.54 12.13
N LYS A 414 9.42 17.60 11.54
CA LYS A 414 10.63 18.25 12.06
C LYS A 414 10.71 19.71 11.64
N ASP A 415 11.05 20.58 12.60
CA ASP A 415 11.31 22.01 12.38
C ASP A 415 10.18 22.73 11.63
N GLY A 416 8.92 22.43 12.01
CA GLY A 416 7.73 22.98 11.36
C GLY A 416 7.50 22.46 9.93
N LYS A 417 8.09 21.32 9.57
CA LYS A 417 7.93 20.69 8.25
C LYS A 417 7.55 19.23 8.39
N LEU A 418 6.74 18.76 7.46
CA LEU A 418 6.48 17.34 7.24
C LEU A 418 7.37 16.84 6.11
N TRP A 419 8.31 15.97 6.46
CA TRP A 419 9.18 15.28 5.51
C TRP A 419 8.54 13.97 5.10
N MET A 420 8.14 13.86 3.83
CA MET A 420 7.38 12.75 3.31
C MET A 420 8.25 11.86 2.41
N GLY A 421 8.47 10.64 2.89
CA GLY A 421 9.09 9.56 2.14
C GLY A 421 8.07 8.82 1.28
N SER A 422 8.55 8.13 0.25
CA SER A 422 7.75 7.29 -0.62
C SER A 422 8.57 6.17 -1.20
N VAL A 423 8.07 4.95 -1.06
CA VAL A 423 8.72 3.77 -1.64
C VAL A 423 8.64 3.73 -3.17
N LEU A 424 7.78 4.56 -3.77
CA LEU A 424 7.49 4.58 -5.21
C LEU A 424 8.05 5.81 -5.94
N MET A 425 8.39 6.88 -5.23
CA MET A 425 8.79 8.14 -5.85
C MET A 425 10.31 8.34 -5.84
N PRO A 426 10.87 9.04 -6.84
CA PRO A 426 12.30 9.35 -6.89
C PRO A 426 12.61 10.72 -6.25
N PHE A 427 11.96 11.06 -5.13
CA PHE A 427 12.10 12.34 -4.44
C PHE A 427 11.60 12.24 -2.99
N VAL A 428 11.91 13.25 -2.19
CA VAL A 428 11.29 13.49 -0.87
C VAL A 428 10.38 14.71 -1.01
N ALA A 429 9.14 14.62 -0.55
CA ALA A 429 8.24 15.77 -0.54
C ALA A 429 8.28 16.47 0.82
N VAL A 430 8.30 17.79 0.85
CA VAL A 430 8.35 18.58 2.08
C VAL A 430 7.20 19.57 2.13
N TYR A 431 6.36 19.45 3.15
CA TYR A 431 5.24 20.35 3.39
C TYR A 431 5.53 21.23 4.61
N HIS A 432 5.33 22.53 4.48
CA HIS A 432 5.51 23.47 5.58
C HIS A 432 4.23 23.57 6.41
N LEU A 433 4.34 23.27 7.71
CA LEU A 433 3.27 23.51 8.66
C LEU A 433 3.18 25.02 8.90
N THR A 434 2.00 25.59 8.66
CA THR A 434 1.70 27.02 8.80
C THR A 434 1.18 27.37 10.17
#